data_AF-A0A9C9XP48-F1
#
_entry.id   AF-A0A9C9XP48-F1
#
_cell.length_a   1.000
_cell.length_b   1.000
_cell.length_c   1.000
_cell.angle_alpha   90.00
_cell.angle_beta   90.00
_cell.angle_gamma   90.00
#
_symmetry.space_group_name_H-M   'P 1'
#
loop_
_entity.id
_entity.type
_entity.pdbx_description
1 polymer ?
#
loop_
_entity_poly.entity_id
_entity_poly.type
_entity_poly.pdbx_seq_one_letter_code
_entity_poly.pdbx_strand_id
1 'polypeptide(L)'
;MTTDNDPNPTEICFGLDRATDERSLAAFLRLFSSSRLCDQLIPRLSDEEITDLVDRLTGLMRRHLREDEYHRLFLGQEHHH
;
A
#
# COMPACT_ATOMS: atom_id res chain seq x y z
N MET A 1 -23.56 11.53 4.43
CA MET A 1 -22.36 10.79 4.87
C MET A 1 -21.69 10.20 3.64
N THR A 2 -20.94 11.02 2.90
CA THR A 2 -20.10 10.63 1.75
C THR A 2 -19.28 11.88 1.37
N THR A 3 -18.10 11.67 0.75
CA THR A 3 -17.01 12.63 0.43
C THR A 3 -16.15 12.96 1.65
N ASP A 4 -14.87 12.59 1.72
CA ASP A 4 -13.80 13.04 0.85
C ASP A 4 -12.50 12.29 1.26
N ASN A 5 -12.10 11.24 0.54
CA ASN A 5 -10.73 10.71 0.58
C ASN A 5 -10.49 9.64 -0.51
N ASP A 6 -11.22 9.72 -1.63
CA ASP A 6 -10.84 8.91 -2.79
C ASP A 6 -9.66 9.63 -3.44
N PRO A 7 -8.46 9.04 -3.44
CA PRO A 7 -7.29 9.67 -4.03
C PRO A 7 -7.54 9.97 -5.51
N ASN A 8 -7.60 11.25 -5.89
CA ASN A 8 -7.71 11.64 -7.29
C ASN A 8 -6.44 11.16 -8.03
N PRO A 9 -6.54 10.25 -9.02
CA PRO A 9 -5.38 9.75 -9.76
C PRO A 9 -4.64 10.87 -10.52
N THR A 10 -5.35 11.95 -10.84
CA THR A 10 -4.84 13.14 -11.54
C THR A 10 -3.96 14.04 -10.69
N GLU A 11 -3.91 13.85 -9.38
CA GLU A 11 -3.08 14.66 -8.45
C GLU A 11 -1.79 13.94 -8.04
N ILE A 12 -1.53 12.74 -8.57
CA ILE A 12 -0.30 11.99 -8.31
C ILE A 12 0.84 12.59 -9.14
N CYS A 13 1.79 13.21 -8.44
CA CYS A 13 3.00 13.79 -9.05
C CYS A 13 4.23 13.32 -8.28
N PHE A 14 5.22 12.78 -9.00
CA PHE A 14 6.50 12.35 -8.45
C PHE A 14 7.64 13.23 -8.98
N GLY A 15 8.66 13.47 -8.14
CA GLY A 15 9.89 14.19 -8.54
C GLY A 15 9.85 15.71 -8.39
N LEU A 16 8.84 16.28 -7.72
CA LEU A 16 8.77 17.72 -7.41
C LEU A 16 9.42 18.04 -6.06
N ASP A 17 9.01 17.35 -5.00
CA ASP A 17 9.55 17.49 -3.65
C ASP A 17 9.13 16.27 -2.80
N ARG A 18 9.96 15.92 -1.81
CA ARG A 18 9.76 14.77 -0.92
C ARG A 18 8.35 14.71 -0.31
N ALA A 19 7.81 15.83 0.17
CA ALA A 19 6.49 15.85 0.79
C ALA A 19 5.38 15.57 -0.23
N THR A 20 5.56 16.01 -1.47
CA THR A 20 4.64 15.72 -2.58
C THR A 20 4.75 14.26 -2.99
N ASP A 21 5.96 13.73 -3.12
CA ASP A 21 6.21 12.32 -3.42
C ASP A 21 5.55 11.39 -2.36
N GLU A 22 5.66 11.73 -1.08
CA GLU A 22 5.04 10.95 0.01
C GLU A 22 3.50 10.94 -0.07
N ARG A 23 2.89 12.11 -0.35
CA ARG A 23 1.43 12.21 -0.53
C ARG A 23 0.97 11.44 -1.77
N SER A 24 1.69 11.59 -2.88
CA SER A 24 1.44 10.89 -4.13
C SER A 24 1.56 9.38 -3.98
N LEU A 25 2.58 8.90 -3.26
CA LEU A 25 2.75 7.48 -2.97
C LEU A 25 1.58 6.93 -2.13
N ALA A 26 1.15 7.67 -1.10
CA ALA A 26 0.01 7.27 -0.28
C ALA A 26 -1.31 7.23 -1.06
N ALA A 27 -1.49 8.14 -2.03
CA ALA A 27 -2.64 8.14 -2.94
C ALA A 27 -2.57 6.94 -3.92
N PHE A 28 -1.39 6.71 -4.50
CA PHE A 28 -1.14 5.60 -5.41
C PHE A 28 -1.42 4.25 -4.77
N LEU A 29 -0.91 4.00 -3.55
CA LEU A 29 -1.14 2.74 -2.84
C LEU A 29 -2.62 2.50 -2.52
N ARG A 30 -3.37 3.57 -2.21
CA ARG A 30 -4.82 3.47 -2.00
C ARG A 30 -5.55 3.08 -3.28
N LEU A 31 -5.23 3.72 -4.41
CA LEU A 31 -5.77 3.30 -5.72
C LEU A 31 -5.38 1.86 -6.06
N PHE A 32 -4.13 1.48 -5.81
CA PHE A 32 -3.62 0.14 -6.05
C PHE A 32 -4.39 -0.91 -5.23
N SER A 33 -4.75 -0.58 -3.98
CA SER A 33 -5.56 -1.43 -3.09
C SER A 33 -7.06 -1.43 -3.38
N SER A 34 -7.52 -0.70 -4.40
CA SER A 34 -8.94 -0.61 -4.72
C SER A 34 -9.47 -1.96 -5.17
N SER A 35 -10.61 -2.38 -4.61
CA SER A 35 -11.20 -3.70 -4.87
C SER A 35 -11.39 -3.98 -6.36
N ARG A 36 -11.80 -2.97 -7.15
CA ARG A 36 -11.96 -3.09 -8.60
C ARG A 36 -10.65 -3.33 -9.35
N LEU A 37 -9.56 -2.69 -8.93
CA LEU A 37 -8.26 -2.87 -9.58
C LEU A 37 -7.71 -4.24 -9.22
N CYS A 38 -7.75 -4.62 -7.94
CA CYS A 38 -7.26 -5.92 -7.49
C CYS A 38 -8.01 -7.07 -8.17
N ASP A 39 -9.34 -7.01 -8.26
CA ASP A 39 -10.16 -8.04 -8.92
C ASP A 39 -9.76 -8.27 -10.39
N GLN A 40 -9.26 -7.22 -11.05
CA GLN A 40 -8.80 -7.29 -12.43
C GLN A 40 -7.31 -7.63 -12.55
N LEU A 41 -6.47 -7.10 -11.68
CA LEU A 41 -5.01 -7.20 -11.78
C LEU A 41 -4.50 -8.53 -11.21
N ILE A 42 -4.96 -8.93 -10.02
CA ILE A 42 -4.49 -10.13 -9.32
C ILE A 42 -4.60 -11.40 -10.17
N PRO A 43 -5.72 -11.71 -10.87
CA PRO A 43 -5.79 -12.92 -11.71
C PRO A 43 -4.90 -12.88 -12.96
N ARG A 44 -4.34 -11.71 -13.32
CA ARG A 44 -3.43 -11.54 -14.45
C ARG A 44 -1.95 -11.68 -14.05
N LEU A 45 -1.63 -11.66 -12.75
CA LEU A 45 -0.28 -11.82 -12.25
C LEU A 45 0.11 -13.29 -12.22
N SER A 46 1.35 -13.58 -12.59
CA SER A 46 1.94 -14.91 -12.44
C SER A 46 2.29 -15.18 -10.97
N ASP A 47 2.40 -16.46 -10.56
CA ASP A 47 2.82 -16.83 -9.19
C ASP A 47 4.16 -16.17 -8.78
N GLU A 48 5.09 -16.04 -9.72
CA GLU A 48 6.38 -15.36 -9.51
C GLU A 48 6.19 -13.86 -9.23
N GLU A 49 5.31 -13.18 -9.96
CA GLU A 49 5.03 -11.75 -9.78
C GLU A 49 4.31 -11.48 -8.45
N ILE A 50 3.39 -12.37 -8.06
CA ILE A 50 2.71 -12.30 -6.77
C ILE A 50 3.75 -12.40 -5.64
N THR A 51 4.66 -13.37 -5.75
CA THR A 51 5.69 -13.60 -4.73
C THR A 51 6.67 -12.44 -4.64
N ASP A 52 7.17 -11.93 -5.78
CA ASP A 52 8.09 -10.79 -5.83
C ASP A 52 7.44 -9.51 -5.27
N LEU A 53 6.16 -9.26 -5.57
CA LEU A 53 5.44 -8.10 -5.04
C LEU A 53 5.30 -8.19 -3.51
N VAL A 54 4.90 -9.36 -2.99
CA VAL A 54 4.77 -9.59 -1.55
C VAL A 54 6.13 -9.43 -0.86
N ASP A 55 7.20 -10.00 -1.41
CA ASP A 55 8.55 -9.90 -0.84
C ASP A 55 9.03 -8.43 -0.78
N ARG A 56 8.83 -7.66 -1.85
CA ARG A 56 9.19 -6.23 -1.87
C ARG A 56 8.43 -5.43 -0.81
N LEU A 57 7.11 -5.61 -0.73
CA LEU A 57 6.29 -4.87 0.23
C LEU A 57 6.64 -5.26 1.67
N THR A 58 6.72 -6.55 1.95
CA THR A 58 7.08 -7.04 3.29
C THR A 58 8.51 -6.69 3.67
N GLY A 59 9.44 -6.65 2.71
CA GLY A 59 10.82 -6.19 2.91
C GLY A 59 10.89 -4.71 3.30
N LEU A 60 10.12 -3.85 2.66
CA LEU A 60 9.99 -2.43 3.05
C LEU A 60 9.41 -2.30 4.45
N MET A 61 8.36 -3.06 4.76
CA MET A 61 7.73 -3.06 6.08
C MET A 61 8.72 -3.50 7.16
N ARG A 62 9.42 -4.63 6.99
CA ARG A 62 10.43 -5.10 7.95
C ARG A 62 11.60 -4.14 8.14
N ARG A 63 11.95 -3.37 7.11
CA ARG A 63 13.05 -2.40 7.18
C ARG A 63 12.66 -1.13 7.95
N HIS A 64 11.38 -0.75 7.90
CA HIS A 64 10.90 0.53 8.44
C HIS A 64 9.99 0.40 9.67
N LEU A 65 9.41 -0.78 9.91
CA LEU A 65 8.55 -1.09 11.05
C LEU A 65 9.28 -2.05 11.99
N ARG A 66 9.12 -1.84 13.30
CA ARG A 66 9.50 -2.84 14.29
C ARG A 66 8.51 -4.00 14.29
N GLU A 67 8.91 -5.13 14.85
CA GLU A 67 8.09 -6.36 14.88
C GLU A 67 6.71 -6.12 15.52
N ASP A 68 6.66 -5.41 16.64
CA ASP A 68 5.41 -4.98 17.29
C ASP A 68 4.56 -4.05 16.41
N GLU A 69 5.18 -3.14 15.66
CA GLU A 69 4.46 -2.20 14.78
C GLU A 69 3.86 -2.94 13.58
N TYR A 70 4.58 -3.91 13.02
CA TYR A 70 4.07 -4.75 11.94
C TYR A 70 2.87 -5.59 12.39
N HIS A 71 2.97 -6.26 13.55
CA HIS A 71 1.86 -7.05 14.09
C HIS A 71 0.62 -6.20 14.40
N ARG A 72 0.83 -5.00 14.96
CA ARG A 72 -0.27 -4.10 15.30
C ARG A 72 -0.92 -3.46 14.08
N LEU A 73 -0.13 -2.93 13.14
CA LEU A 73 -0.63 -2.14 12.01
C LEU A 73 -1.09 -2.99 10.83
N PHE A 74 -0.42 -4.12 10.57
CA PHE A 74 -0.70 -4.94 9.40
C PHE A 74 -1.53 -6.18 9.72
N LEU A 75 -1.20 -6.90 10.80
CA LEU A 75 -1.95 -8.10 11.19
C LEU A 75 -3.17 -7.78 12.07
N GLY A 76 -3.32 -6.53 12.52
CA GLY A 76 -4.38 -6.13 13.44
C GLY A 76 -4.36 -6.90 14.77
N GLN A 77 -3.24 -7.56 15.08
CA GLN A 77 -3.03 -8.27 16.33
C GLN A 77 -2.59 -7.22 17.35
N GLU A 78 -3.56 -6.62 18.04
CA GLU A 78 -3.22 -5.98 19.31
C GLU A 78 -2.79 -7.12 20.24
N HIS A 79 -1.55 -7.07 20.75
CA HIS A 79 -0.95 -8.10 21.59
C HIS A 79 -1.86 -8.37 22.80
N HIS A 80 -2.79 -9.32 22.65
CA HIS A 80 -3.70 -9.72 23.70
C HIS A 80 -2.88 -10.63 24.64
N HIS A 81 -2.33 -10.01 25.67
CA HIS A 81 -1.78 -10.73 26.81
C HIS A 81 -2.92 -11.07 27.78
#